data_AF-A0A3D9S153-F1
#
_entry.id   AF-A0A3D9S153-F1
#
_cell.length_a   1.000
_cell.length_b   1.000
_cell.length_c   1.000
_cell.angle_alpha   90.00
_cell.angle_beta   90.00
_cell.angle_gamma   90.00
#
_symmetry.space_group_name_H-M   'P 1'
#
loop_
_entity.id
_entity.type
_entity.pdbx_description
1 polymer ?
#
loop_
_entity_poly.entity_id
_entity_poly.type
_entity_poly.pdbx_seq_one_letter_code
_entity_poly.pdbx_strand_id
1 'polypeptide(L)'
;MEFFRIIDKKVSEEIIQDKITPSTLENFTESMFYINNNGANFYGATLWGEFTISYDKINGGVRFTLLDCPNALSWTITTGFPPEREKIVVHCTINRTQKQFEFIEEIEVFLDEWETGLIENY
;
A
#
# COMPACT_ATOMS: atom_id res chain seq x y z
N MET A 1 2.25 -11.49 -10.07
CA MET A 1 1.37 -10.54 -10.78
C MET A 1 1.62 -9.17 -10.17
N GLU A 2 1.54 -8.13 -10.98
CA GLU A 2 1.85 -6.75 -10.61
C GLU A 2 0.68 -5.85 -11.03
N PHE A 3 0.34 -4.89 -10.19
CA PHE A 3 -0.81 -3.99 -10.33
C PHE A 3 -0.36 -2.57 -9.99
N PHE A 4 -0.88 -1.58 -10.72
CA PHE A 4 -0.42 -0.20 -10.61
C PHE A 4 -1.59 0.79 -10.49
N ARG A 5 -1.37 1.85 -9.71
CA ARG A 5 -2.09 3.14 -9.82
C ARG A 5 -1.09 4.25 -10.04
N ILE A 6 -1.40 5.14 -10.97
CA ILE A 6 -0.59 6.32 -11.28
C ILE A 6 -1.44 7.54 -10.99
N ILE A 7 -1.13 8.22 -9.90
CA ILE A 7 -1.96 9.28 -9.35
C ILE A 7 -1.29 10.61 -9.67
N ASP A 8 -2.00 11.49 -10.39
CA ASP A 8 -1.50 12.81 -10.80
C ASP A 8 -1.49 13.81 -9.64
N LYS A 9 -0.63 13.53 -8.65
CA LYS A 9 -0.40 14.31 -7.44
C LYS A 9 1.10 14.44 -7.20
N LYS A 10 1.56 15.68 -7.05
CA LYS A 10 2.96 15.98 -6.76
C LYS A 10 3.18 16.02 -5.25
N VAL A 11 4.00 15.11 -4.77
CA VAL A 11 4.38 14.98 -3.35
C VAL A 11 5.88 14.69 -3.25
N SER A 12 6.49 14.94 -2.09
CA SER A 12 7.88 14.54 -1.85
C SER A 12 7.96 13.21 -1.10
N GLU A 13 9.12 12.55 -1.18
CA GLU A 13 9.39 11.32 -0.42
C GLU A 13 9.19 11.53 1.08
N GLU A 14 9.68 12.64 1.62
CA GLU A 14 9.58 12.96 3.06
C GLU A 14 8.12 13.08 3.48
N ILE A 15 7.29 13.74 2.67
CA ILE A 15 5.86 13.87 2.95
C ILE A 15 5.18 12.48 2.95
N ILE A 16 5.50 11.60 2.00
CA ILE A 16 4.97 10.23 1.99
C ILE A 16 5.39 9.48 3.25
N GLN A 17 6.68 9.50 3.60
CA GLN A 17 7.23 8.76 4.73
C GLN A 17 6.78 9.28 6.10
N ASP A 18 6.42 10.56 6.19
CA ASP A 18 5.95 11.17 7.43
C ASP A 18 4.44 11.03 7.61
N LYS A 19 3.65 11.11 6.53
CA LYS A 19 2.19 10.99 6.61
C LYS A 19 1.68 9.56 6.56
N ILE A 20 2.33 8.66 5.81
CA ILE A 20 1.90 7.27 5.65
C ILE A 20 2.70 6.40 6.62
N THR A 21 2.07 6.10 7.74
CA THR A 21 2.62 5.29 8.84
C THR A 21 1.57 4.27 9.26
N PRO A 22 1.93 3.21 9.99
CA PRO A 22 0.94 2.27 10.52
C PRO A 22 -0.19 2.97 11.30
N SER A 23 0.13 3.97 12.14
CA SER A 23 -0.86 4.70 12.95
C SER A 23 -1.73 5.71 12.18
N THR A 24 -1.52 5.86 10.87
CA THR A 24 -2.25 6.82 10.03
C THR A 24 -2.89 6.15 8.81
N LEU A 25 -2.94 4.82 8.77
CA LEU A 25 -3.50 4.05 7.66
C LEU A 25 -4.96 4.44 7.37
N GLU A 26 -5.74 4.61 8.43
CA GLU A 26 -7.16 4.94 8.40
C GLU A 26 -7.46 6.32 7.77
N ASN A 27 -6.44 7.17 7.59
CA ASN A 27 -6.60 8.40 6.83
C ASN A 27 -6.64 8.15 5.32
N PHE A 28 -6.09 7.04 4.84
CA PHE A 28 -5.91 6.74 3.42
C PHE A 28 -6.75 5.54 2.93
N THR A 29 -7.20 4.68 3.85
CA THR A 29 -7.93 3.46 3.50
C THR A 29 -9.08 3.23 4.46
N GLU A 30 -10.22 2.76 3.95
CA GLU A 30 -11.37 2.39 4.79
C GLU A 30 -11.32 0.92 5.21
N SER A 31 -10.64 0.07 4.44
CA SER A 31 -10.60 -1.37 4.67
C SER A 31 -9.37 -1.85 5.46
N MET A 32 -8.40 -0.97 5.71
CA MET A 32 -7.15 -1.30 6.38
C MET A 32 -6.97 -0.48 7.66
N PHE A 33 -6.68 -1.19 8.75
CA PHE A 33 -6.61 -0.62 10.10
C PHE A 33 -5.40 -1.10 10.86
N TYR A 34 -4.85 -0.22 11.70
CA TYR A 34 -3.85 -0.58 12.68
C TYR A 34 -4.51 -1.20 13.92
N ILE A 35 -4.03 -2.38 14.33
CA ILE A 35 -4.53 -3.04 15.54
C ILE A 35 -3.54 -2.79 16.69
N ASN A 36 -2.29 -3.24 16.55
CA ASN A 36 -1.28 -3.07 17.58
C ASN A 36 0.15 -3.25 17.06
N ASN A 37 1.11 -2.79 17.86
CA ASN A 37 2.53 -2.95 17.57
C ASN A 37 2.97 -4.42 17.72
N ASN A 38 3.87 -4.87 16.85
CA ASN A 38 4.50 -6.18 16.88
C ASN A 38 6.03 -6.07 16.64
N GLY A 39 6.71 -5.32 17.51
CA GLY A 39 8.15 -5.11 17.44
C GLY A 39 8.56 -4.21 16.28
N ALA A 40 9.21 -4.78 15.27
CA ALA A 40 9.56 -4.08 14.03
C ALA A 40 8.40 -4.05 13.01
N ASN A 41 7.36 -4.85 13.25
CA ASN A 41 6.17 -4.98 12.41
C ASN A 41 4.95 -4.49 13.20
N PHE A 42 3.77 -4.57 12.59
CA PHE A 42 2.50 -4.35 13.28
C PHE A 42 1.47 -5.41 12.90
N TYR A 43 0.46 -5.59 13.74
CA TYR A 43 -0.75 -6.32 13.37
C TYR A 43 -1.76 -5.34 12.81
N GLY A 44 -2.34 -5.69 11.66
CA GLY A 44 -3.36 -4.88 10.99
C GLY A 44 -4.46 -5.72 10.37
N ALA A 45 -5.65 -5.15 10.29
CA ALA A 45 -6.77 -5.70 9.53
C ALA A 45 -6.73 -5.19 8.08
N THR A 46 -7.21 -6.00 7.14
CA THR A 46 -7.30 -5.72 5.69
C THR A 46 -8.58 -6.34 5.12
N LEU A 47 -8.89 -6.12 3.83
CA LEU A 47 -9.97 -6.83 3.12
C LEU A 47 -9.92 -8.36 3.29
N TRP A 48 -8.72 -8.93 3.40
CA TRP A 48 -8.51 -10.38 3.42
C TRP A 48 -8.36 -10.96 4.82
N GLY A 49 -8.59 -10.15 5.86
CA GLY A 49 -8.42 -10.52 7.26
C GLY A 49 -7.22 -9.85 7.92
N GLU A 50 -6.80 -10.41 9.05
CA GLU A 50 -5.73 -9.88 9.90
C GLU A 50 -4.37 -10.49 9.56
N PHE A 51 -3.34 -9.66 9.51
CA PHE A 51 -1.98 -10.08 9.16
C PHE A 51 -0.93 -9.43 10.07
N THR A 52 0.22 -10.08 10.19
CA THR A 52 1.46 -9.38 10.53
C THR A 52 1.95 -8.62 9.30
N ILE A 53 2.17 -7.31 9.44
CA ILE A 53 2.49 -6.40 8.34
C ILE A 53 3.82 -5.72 8.64
N SER A 54 4.78 -5.81 7.71
CA SER A 54 5.99 -4.98 7.76
C SER A 54 5.70 -3.59 7.22
N TYR A 55 6.40 -2.59 7.76
CA TYR A 55 6.41 -1.23 7.24
C TYR A 55 7.86 -0.77 7.12
N ASP A 56 8.25 -0.40 5.91
CA ASP A 56 9.62 0.00 5.60
C ASP A 56 9.59 1.35 4.90
N LYS A 57 10.37 2.32 5.42
CA LYS A 57 10.74 3.52 4.66
C LYS A 57 11.74 3.10 3.59
N ILE A 58 11.45 3.44 2.35
CA ILE A 58 12.27 3.11 1.18
C ILE A 58 12.52 4.37 0.35
N ASN A 59 13.52 4.32 -0.54
CA ASN A 59 13.71 5.41 -1.50
C ASN A 59 12.42 5.66 -2.27
N GLY A 60 11.98 6.92 -2.29
CA GLY A 60 10.76 7.39 -2.93
C GLY A 60 9.49 7.31 -2.09
N GLY A 61 9.49 6.63 -0.93
CA GLY A 61 8.30 6.54 -0.09
C GLY A 61 8.30 5.37 0.89
N VAL A 62 7.26 4.54 0.87
CA VAL A 62 7.03 3.48 1.85
C VAL A 62 6.67 2.14 1.19
N ARG A 63 6.94 1.04 1.89
CA ARG A 63 6.53 -0.32 1.53
C ARG A 63 5.79 -0.98 2.69
N PHE A 64 4.75 -1.73 2.34
CA PHE A 64 4.07 -2.66 3.22
C PHE A 64 4.12 -4.08 2.66
N THR A 65 4.21 -5.07 3.55
CA THR A 65 4.17 -6.49 3.17
C THR A 65 3.32 -7.28 4.16
N LEU A 66 2.35 -8.05 3.66
CA LEU A 66 1.61 -9.01 4.48
C LEU A 66 2.47 -10.28 4.68
N LEU A 67 3.15 -10.38 5.82
CA LEU A 67 4.19 -11.40 6.06
C LEU A 67 3.63 -12.83 6.12
N ASP A 68 2.40 -12.96 6.62
CA ASP A 68 1.73 -14.25 6.78
C ASP A 68 0.73 -14.54 5.64
N CYS A 69 0.68 -13.69 4.61
CA CYS A 69 -0.21 -13.88 3.47
C CYS A 69 0.35 -14.95 2.51
N PRO A 70 -0.42 -16.00 2.17
CA PRO A 70 0.06 -17.06 1.27
C PRO A 70 0.41 -16.52 -0.14
N ASN A 71 -0.18 -15.40 -0.54
CA ASN A 71 0.04 -14.77 -1.84
C ASN A 71 1.29 -13.88 -1.85
N ALA A 72 1.96 -13.69 -0.71
CA ALA A 72 3.07 -12.76 -0.53
C ALA A 72 2.72 -11.35 -1.04
N LEU A 73 1.55 -10.85 -0.65
CA LEU A 73 1.08 -9.55 -1.08
C LEU A 73 1.94 -8.45 -0.45
N SER A 74 2.47 -7.57 -1.31
CA SER A 74 3.20 -6.37 -0.89
C SER A 74 2.81 -5.20 -1.76
N TRP A 75 2.85 -3.99 -1.21
CA TRP A 75 2.64 -2.78 -2.00
C TRP A 75 3.57 -1.66 -1.58
N THR A 76 3.84 -0.77 -2.52
CA THR A 76 4.66 0.43 -2.31
C THR A 76 3.91 1.66 -2.76
N ILE A 77 4.10 2.76 -2.04
CA ILE A 77 3.60 4.08 -2.40
C ILE A 77 4.84 4.96 -2.55
N THR A 78 5.12 5.40 -3.77
CA THR A 78 6.40 6.04 -4.10
C THR A 78 6.24 7.22 -5.05
N THR A 79 7.24 8.10 -5.09
CA THR A 79 7.35 9.20 -6.05
C THR A 79 8.82 9.44 -6.43
N GLY A 80 9.08 10.33 -7.39
CA GLY A 80 10.43 10.82 -7.73
C GLY A 80 11.20 9.97 -8.75
N PHE A 81 10.67 8.82 -9.20
CA PHE A 81 11.36 7.91 -10.11
C PHE A 81 10.64 7.75 -11.47
N PRO A 82 11.38 7.50 -12.57
CA PRO A 82 10.76 7.16 -13.86
C PRO A 82 9.86 5.91 -13.78
N PRO A 83 8.84 5.79 -14.65
CA PRO A 83 8.48 6.74 -15.71
C PRO A 83 7.72 7.98 -15.22
N GLU A 84 7.13 7.94 -14.02
CA GLU A 84 6.17 8.94 -13.53
C GLU A 84 6.77 9.81 -12.40
N ARG A 85 7.88 10.51 -12.68
CA ARG A 85 8.69 11.20 -11.65
C ARG A 85 7.94 12.20 -10.77
N GLU A 86 6.91 12.86 -11.31
CA GLU A 86 6.17 13.91 -10.61
C GLU A 86 4.82 13.46 -10.04
N LYS A 87 4.58 12.14 -10.06
CA LYS A 87 3.33 11.53 -9.63
C LYS A 87 3.56 10.59 -8.46
N ILE A 88 2.47 10.17 -7.82
CA ILE A 88 2.49 9.04 -6.89
C ILE A 88 2.25 7.77 -7.70
N VAL A 89 3.08 6.76 -7.46
CA VAL A 89 2.92 5.41 -7.99
C VAL A 89 2.62 4.48 -6.84
N VAL A 90 1.42 3.88 -6.88
CA VAL A 90 1.08 2.73 -6.04
C VAL A 90 1.35 1.48 -6.85
N HIS A 91 2.19 0.59 -6.33
CA HIS A 91 2.53 -0.66 -6.98
C HIS A 91 2.27 -1.81 -6.01
N CYS A 92 1.38 -2.73 -6.39
CA CYS A 92 1.04 -3.92 -5.62
C CYS A 92 1.50 -5.18 -6.35
N THR A 93 2.04 -6.14 -5.61
CA THR A 93 2.53 -7.41 -6.15
C THR A 93 2.02 -8.59 -5.36
N ILE A 94 1.85 -9.71 -6.04
CA ILE A 94 1.65 -11.03 -5.44
C ILE A 94 2.56 -12.06 -6.12
N ASN A 95 3.04 -13.04 -5.35
CA ASN A 95 3.85 -14.15 -5.85
C ASN A 95 2.98 -15.25 -6.48
N ARG A 96 2.19 -14.88 -7.48
CA ARG A 96 1.33 -15.77 -8.27
C ARG A 96 1.39 -15.35 -9.73
N THR A 97 1.29 -16.32 -10.64
CA THR A 97 1.16 -16.08 -12.08
C THR A 97 -0.29 -15.94 -12.50
N GLN A 98 -1.22 -16.54 -11.76
CA GLN A 98 -2.67 -16.51 -11.99
C GLN A 98 -3.42 -16.55 -10.66
N LYS A 99 -4.61 -15.94 -10.64
CA LYS A 99 -5.59 -15.97 -9.55
C LYS A 99 -7.00 -15.99 -10.11
N GLN A 100 -7.96 -16.36 -9.28
CA GLN A 100 -9.37 -16.24 -9.60
C GLN A 100 -9.73 -14.76 -9.79
N PHE A 101 -10.68 -14.51 -10.68
CA PHE A 101 -11.08 -13.15 -11.07
C PHE A 101 -11.54 -12.32 -9.86
N GLU A 102 -12.36 -12.89 -8.98
CA GLU A 102 -12.82 -12.24 -7.74
C GLU A 102 -11.66 -11.72 -6.88
N PHE A 103 -10.61 -12.52 -6.68
CA PHE A 103 -9.43 -12.08 -5.92
C PHE A 103 -8.65 -10.96 -6.63
N ILE A 104 -8.69 -10.91 -7.96
CA ILE A 104 -8.09 -9.82 -8.73
C ILE A 104 -8.93 -8.54 -8.53
N GLU A 105 -10.26 -8.65 -8.59
CA GLU A 105 -11.16 -7.52 -8.31
C GLU A 105 -10.96 -6.97 -6.90
N GLU A 106 -10.78 -7.82 -5.88
CA GLU A 106 -10.46 -7.38 -4.52
C GLU A 106 -9.15 -6.58 -4.44
N ILE A 107 -8.12 -6.95 -5.22
CA ILE A 107 -6.87 -6.16 -5.30
C ILE A 107 -7.13 -4.81 -5.96
N GLU A 108 -7.95 -4.75 -7.01
CA GLU A 108 -8.29 -3.49 -7.67
C GLU A 108 -9.07 -2.57 -6.72
N VAL A 109 -10.04 -3.11 -5.96
CA VAL A 109 -10.78 -2.36 -4.92
C VAL A 109 -9.82 -1.83 -3.85
N PHE A 110 -8.91 -2.66 -3.36
CA PHE A 110 -7.88 -2.24 -2.40
C PHE A 110 -7.01 -1.09 -2.94
N LEU A 111 -6.65 -1.14 -4.22
CA LEU A 111 -5.86 -0.09 -4.87
C LEU A 111 -6.67 1.19 -5.10
N ASP A 112 -7.97 1.08 -5.41
CA ASP A 112 -8.88 2.22 -5.58
C ASP A 112 -9.09 2.97 -4.27
N GLU A 113 -9.18 2.26 -3.13
CA GLU A 113 -9.22 2.89 -1.82
C GLU A 113 -7.95 3.70 -1.54
N TRP A 114 -6.77 3.11 -1.76
CA TRP A 114 -5.51 3.84 -1.64
C TRP A 114 -5.46 5.06 -2.55
N GLU A 115 -5.85 4.91 -3.82
CA GLU A 115 -5.87 6.03 -4.76
C GLU A 115 -6.77 7.17 -4.27
N THR A 116 -7.99 6.84 -3.82
CA THR A 116 -8.94 7.82 -3.28
C THR A 116 -8.37 8.54 -2.07
N GLY A 117 -7.87 7.80 -1.08
CA GLY A 117 -7.32 8.39 0.13
C GLY A 117 -6.07 9.23 -0.14
N LEU A 118 -5.22 8.83 -1.09
CA LEU A 118 -4.05 9.61 -1.50
C LEU A 118 -4.45 10.91 -2.23
N ILE A 119 -5.50 10.90 -3.04
CA ILE A 119 -6.02 12.10 -3.72
C ILE A 119 -6.59 13.11 -2.71
N GLU A 120 -7.22 12.64 -1.64
CA GLU A 120 -7.88 13.47 -0.63
C GLU A 120 -6.89 14.05 0.39
N ASN A 121 -5.82 13.33 0.72
CA ASN A 121 -4.89 13.70 1.79
C ASN A 121 -3.60 14.40 1.32
N TYR A 122 -3.43 14.58 0.00
CA TYR A 122 -2.37 15.35 -0.65
C TYR A 122 -2.92 16.40 -1.59
#